data_AF-A0A7L3WFL9-F1
#
_entry.id   AF-A0A7L3WFL9-F1
#
_cell.length_a   1.000
_cell.length_b   1.000
_cell.length_c   1.000
_cell.angle_alpha   90.00
_cell.angle_beta   90.00
_cell.angle_gamma   90.00
#
_symmetry.space_group_name_H-M   'P 1'
#
loop_
_entity.id
_entity.type
_entity.pdbx_description
1 polymer ?
#
loop_
_entity_poly.entity_id
_entity_poly.type
_entity_poly.pdbx_seq_one_letter_code
_entity_poly.pdbx_strand_id
1 'polypeptide(L)'
;LSVGVYLLGKYGQKKIREIQEREAAEYIAQARRQYHFESNQRTCNMTVLSMLPTLRDALMHQLNSESLTSLLKNRPANKLEIWEDLKIISFTRSIVAVYSTCMLVVLLRVQLNIIGGYIYLDNAALCKNGTTPLAPPEVQQQYLSSIQHLLGDGLTELITIVKQAVHKVFGSISLKHTLSLLELEQKLKDIRKAVERKDSEQTAPYSPLCHYLMPDEENPLAAQ
;
A
#
# COMPACT_ATOMS: atom_id res chain seq x y z
N LEU A 1 -56.99 -38.33 -16.78
CA LEU A 1 -56.60 -36.96 -17.22
C LEU A 1 -56.47 -35.98 -16.05
N SER A 2 -57.38 -35.97 -15.08
CA SER A 2 -57.43 -34.99 -13.98
C SER A 2 -56.25 -35.04 -12.99
N VAL A 3 -55.76 -36.24 -12.65
CA VAL A 3 -54.63 -36.42 -11.71
C VAL A 3 -53.31 -35.91 -12.30
N GLY A 4 -53.08 -36.11 -13.60
CA GLY A 4 -51.87 -35.64 -14.28
C GLY A 4 -51.76 -34.11 -14.31
N VAL A 5 -52.87 -33.42 -14.58
CA VAL A 5 -52.95 -31.95 -14.56
C VAL A 5 -52.68 -31.40 -13.15
N TYR A 6 -53.23 -32.05 -12.12
CA TYR A 6 -53.00 -31.66 -10.72
C TYR A 6 -51.53 -31.81 -10.30
N LEU A 7 -50.89 -32.93 -10.64
CA LEU A 7 -49.47 -33.18 -10.35
C LEU A 7 -48.57 -32.16 -11.08
N LEU A 8 -48.89 -31.84 -12.35
CA LEU A 8 -48.15 -30.86 -13.13
C LEU A 8 -48.26 -29.45 -12.54
N GLY A 9 -49.47 -29.05 -12.10
CA GLY A 9 -49.70 -27.78 -11.43
C GLY A 9 -48.96 -27.66 -10.11
N LYS A 10 -48.98 -28.70 -9.28
CA LYS A 10 -48.20 -28.75 -8.02
C LYS A 10 -46.69 -28.69 -8.26
N TYR A 11 -46.19 -29.37 -9.30
CA TYR A 11 -44.78 -29.31 -9.67
C TYR A 11 -44.40 -27.91 -10.15
N GLY A 12 -45.22 -27.27 -11.00
CA GLY A 12 -45.01 -25.89 -11.45
C GLY A 12 -44.97 -24.90 -10.29
N GLN A 13 -45.92 -24.98 -9.36
CA GLN A 13 -45.97 -24.12 -8.17
C GLN A 13 -44.75 -24.34 -7.26
N LYS A 14 -44.34 -25.60 -7.04
CA LYS A 14 -43.13 -25.92 -6.27
C LYS A 14 -41.89 -25.36 -6.95
N LYS A 15 -41.76 -25.51 -8.27
CA LYS A 15 -40.63 -25.01 -9.06
C LYS A 15 -40.53 -23.48 -9.03
N ILE A 16 -41.66 -22.77 -9.16
CA ILE A 16 -41.69 -21.30 -9.04
C ILE A 16 -41.23 -20.87 -7.65
N ARG A 17 -41.70 -21.56 -6.59
CA ARG A 17 -41.28 -21.26 -5.22
C ARG A 17 -39.78 -21.52 -5.01
N GLU A 18 -39.26 -22.64 -5.50
CA GLU A 18 -37.83 -22.95 -5.46
C GLU A 18 -36.98 -21.90 -6.20
N ILE A 19 -37.45 -21.40 -7.36
CA ILE A 19 -36.77 -20.33 -8.10
C ILE A 19 -36.78 -19.03 -7.30
N GLN A 20 -37.93 -18.63 -6.74
CA GLN A 20 -38.04 -17.42 -5.90
C GLN A 20 -37.17 -17.51 -4.63
N GLU A 21 -37.17 -18.66 -3.95
CA GLU A 21 -36.33 -18.90 -2.78
C GLU A 21 -34.83 -18.82 -3.15
N ARG A 22 -34.44 -19.38 -4.30
CA ARG A 22 -33.07 -19.30 -4.80
C ARG A 22 -32.65 -17.89 -5.17
N GLU A 23 -33.48 -17.15 -5.92
CA GLU A 23 -33.21 -15.75 -6.28
C GLU A 23 -33.09 -14.87 -5.03
N ALA A 24 -33.98 -15.04 -4.06
CA ALA A 24 -33.92 -14.33 -2.78
C ALA A 24 -32.62 -14.66 -2.01
N ALA A 25 -32.21 -15.93 -1.99
CA ALA A 25 -30.97 -16.35 -1.33
C ALA A 25 -29.72 -15.78 -2.03
N GLU A 26 -29.69 -15.79 -3.36
CA GLU A 26 -28.61 -15.20 -4.16
C GLU A 26 -28.53 -13.69 -3.94
N TYR A 27 -29.68 -12.99 -3.92
CA TYR A 27 -29.76 -11.56 -3.62
C TYR A 27 -29.23 -11.22 -2.23
N ILE A 28 -29.64 -11.96 -1.19
CA ILE A 28 -29.15 -11.74 0.18
C ILE A 28 -27.65 -12.01 0.28
N ALA A 29 -27.14 -13.06 -0.38
CA ALA A 29 -25.72 -13.39 -0.39
C ALA A 29 -24.89 -12.27 -1.05
N GLN A 30 -25.37 -11.72 -2.18
CA GLN A 30 -24.73 -10.60 -2.86
C GLN A 30 -24.76 -9.33 -2.02
N ALA A 31 -25.92 -8.98 -1.43
CA ALA A 31 -26.06 -7.82 -0.55
C ALA A 31 -25.10 -7.90 0.65
N ARG A 32 -24.97 -9.08 1.27
CA ARG A 32 -24.03 -9.30 2.40
C ARG A 32 -22.58 -9.12 1.97
N ARG A 33 -22.19 -9.66 0.81
CA ARG A 33 -20.83 -9.49 0.27
C ARG A 33 -20.52 -8.02 0.01
N GLN A 34 -21.46 -7.30 -0.60
CA GLN A 34 -21.30 -5.87 -0.89
C GLN A 34 -21.16 -5.05 0.39
N TYR A 35 -22.03 -5.27 1.38
CA TYR A 35 -21.95 -4.61 2.67
C TYR A 35 -20.59 -4.85 3.36
N HIS A 36 -20.12 -6.09 3.35
CA HIS A 36 -18.82 -6.44 3.92
C HIS A 36 -17.68 -5.72 3.18
N PHE A 37 -17.71 -5.72 1.85
CA PHE A 37 -16.72 -5.04 1.04
C PHE A 37 -16.69 -3.52 1.27
N GLU A 38 -17.85 -2.86 1.31
CA GLU A 38 -17.95 -1.42 1.57
C GLU A 38 -17.50 -1.06 3.00
N SER A 39 -17.83 -1.90 3.97
CA SER A 39 -17.30 -1.79 5.33
C SER A 39 -15.77 -1.87 5.32
N ASN A 40 -15.20 -2.85 4.62
CA ASN A 40 -13.77 -3.03 4.49
C ASN A 40 -13.07 -1.84 3.82
N GLN A 41 -13.68 -1.25 2.78
CA GLN A 41 -13.13 -0.04 2.14
C GLN A 41 -13.12 1.17 3.08
N ARG A 42 -14.15 1.33 3.93
CA ARG A 42 -14.20 2.38 4.94
C ARG A 42 -13.12 2.17 6.00
N THR A 43 -12.96 0.94 6.49
CA THR A 43 -11.86 0.59 7.40
C THR A 43 -10.51 0.95 6.78
N CYS A 44 -10.26 0.56 5.53
CA CYS A 44 -9.03 0.89 4.82
C CYS A 44 -8.79 2.39 4.70
N ASN A 45 -9.82 3.19 4.36
CA ASN A 45 -9.70 4.64 4.30
C ASN A 45 -9.28 5.21 5.66
N MET A 46 -9.91 4.75 6.74
CA MET A 46 -9.58 5.19 8.10
C MET A 46 -8.16 4.78 8.49
N THR A 47 -7.75 3.55 8.19
CA THR A 47 -6.39 3.06 8.49
C THR A 47 -5.32 3.84 7.73
N VAL A 48 -5.54 4.17 6.46
CA VAL A 48 -4.63 5.04 5.70
C VAL A 48 -4.49 6.39 6.41
N LEU A 49 -5.63 7.05 6.71
CA LEU A 49 -5.63 8.36 7.34
C LEU A 49 -4.96 8.34 8.73
N SER A 50 -5.10 7.26 9.50
CA SER A 50 -4.46 7.12 10.81
C SER A 50 -2.96 6.85 10.73
N MET A 51 -2.48 6.22 9.66
CA MET A 51 -1.05 5.91 9.48
C MET A 51 -0.27 7.05 8.80
N LEU A 52 -0.95 7.96 8.09
CA LEU A 52 -0.32 9.10 7.43
C LEU A 52 0.51 10.00 8.37
N PRO A 53 0.06 10.33 9.60
CA PRO A 53 0.88 11.08 10.55
C PRO A 53 2.18 10.37 10.91
N THR A 54 2.14 9.05 11.16
CA THR A 54 3.35 8.26 11.44
C THR A 54 4.33 8.29 10.29
N LEU A 55 3.84 8.11 9.06
CA LEU A 55 4.68 8.22 7.86
C LEU A 55 5.28 9.62 7.70
N ARG A 56 4.47 10.67 7.89
CA ARG A 56 4.93 12.06 7.86
C ARG A 56 6.03 12.30 8.88
N ASP A 57 5.82 11.87 10.12
CA ASP A 57 6.76 12.13 11.22
C ASP A 57 8.08 11.39 10.98
N ALA A 58 8.04 10.14 10.47
CA ALA A 58 9.22 9.40 10.05
C ALA A 58 9.99 10.14 8.94
N LEU A 59 9.30 10.63 7.90
CA LEU A 59 9.90 11.41 6.81
C LEU A 59 10.53 12.72 7.32
N MET A 60 9.83 13.45 8.18
CA MET A 60 10.32 14.72 8.73
C MET A 60 11.53 14.50 9.64
N HIS A 61 11.56 13.40 10.37
CA HIS A 61 12.69 13.05 11.23
C HIS A 61 13.93 12.67 10.41
N GLN A 62 13.79 11.78 9.43
CA GLN A 62 14.92 11.30 8.62
C GLN A 62 15.40 12.34 7.59
N LEU A 63 14.52 13.23 7.11
CA LEU A 63 14.80 14.25 6.10
C LEU A 63 14.49 15.65 6.64
N ASN A 64 15.13 16.00 7.76
CA ASN A 64 14.89 17.24 8.49
C ASN A 64 15.48 18.46 7.76
N SER A 65 14.66 19.11 6.92
CA SER A 65 15.02 20.34 6.21
C SER A 65 14.92 21.60 7.08
N GLU A 66 14.13 21.52 8.15
CA GLU A 66 13.83 22.60 9.07
C GLU A 66 15.05 22.95 9.92
N SER A 67 15.83 21.95 10.31
CA SER A 67 17.11 22.13 11.02
C SER A 67 18.12 22.89 10.15
N LEU A 68 18.27 22.52 8.88
CA LEU A 68 19.14 23.21 7.92
C LEU A 68 18.68 24.65 7.69
N THR A 69 17.36 24.85 7.53
CA THR A 69 16.79 26.19 7.39
C THR A 69 17.03 27.05 8.64
N SER A 70 16.98 26.45 9.83
CA SER A 70 17.32 27.11 11.08
C SER A 70 18.80 27.50 11.15
N LEU A 71 19.71 26.59 10.77
CA LEU A 71 21.14 26.88 10.69
C LEU A 71 21.41 28.06 9.75
N LEU A 72 20.78 28.10 8.58
CA LEU A 72 20.93 29.20 7.62
C LEU A 72 20.53 30.56 8.16
N LYS A 73 19.54 30.63 9.07
CA LYS A 73 19.11 31.89 9.72
C LYS A 73 20.22 32.48 10.61
N ASN A 74 21.09 31.65 11.16
CA ASN A 74 22.19 32.06 12.02
C ASN A 74 23.45 32.52 11.26
N ARG A 75 23.38 32.66 9.92
CA ARG A 75 24.49 33.09 9.04
C ARG A 75 25.80 32.32 9.28
N PRO A 76 25.80 30.99 9.11
CA PRO A 76 26.97 30.15 9.31
C PRO A 76 28.02 30.41 8.21
N ALA A 77 29.29 30.13 8.51
CA ALA A 77 30.39 30.30 7.55
C ALA A 77 30.24 29.36 6.33
N ASN A 78 29.77 28.14 6.54
CA ASN A 78 29.54 27.13 5.49
C ASN A 78 28.16 27.21 4.83
N LYS A 79 27.67 28.44 4.60
CA LYS A 79 26.33 28.69 4.02
C LYS A 79 26.08 27.91 2.73
N LEU A 80 27.06 27.85 1.82
CA LEU A 80 26.88 27.21 0.51
C LEU A 80 26.62 25.71 0.65
N GLU A 81 27.40 25.02 1.49
CA GLU A 81 27.23 23.58 1.76
C GLU A 81 25.84 23.28 2.31
N ILE A 82 25.36 24.08 3.25
CA ILE A 82 24.03 23.89 3.85
C ILE A 82 22.91 24.08 2.80
N TRP A 83 23.07 25.00 1.85
CA TRP A 83 22.11 25.15 0.75
C TRP A 83 22.13 23.97 -0.22
N GLU A 84 23.30 23.41 -0.50
CA GLU A 84 23.43 22.20 -1.31
C GLU A 84 22.78 20.99 -0.62
N ASP A 85 23.00 20.81 0.68
CA ASP A 85 22.30 19.79 1.47
C ASP A 85 20.79 20.00 1.48
N LEU A 86 20.35 21.25 1.68
CA LEU A 86 18.93 21.59 1.68
C LEU A 86 18.27 21.28 0.33
N LYS A 87 18.96 21.53 -0.78
CA LYS A 87 18.51 21.15 -2.13
C LYS A 87 18.25 19.65 -2.21
N ILE A 88 19.22 18.83 -1.82
CA ILE A 88 19.10 17.37 -1.88
C ILE A 88 17.98 16.87 -0.96
N ILE A 89 17.94 17.33 0.30
CA ILE A 89 16.93 16.88 1.28
C ILE A 89 15.52 17.29 0.85
N SER A 90 15.31 18.50 0.34
CA SER A 90 13.98 19.00 -0.05
C SER A 90 13.38 18.19 -1.21
N PHE A 91 14.20 17.89 -2.23
CA PHE A 91 13.77 17.05 -3.36
C PHE A 91 13.54 15.61 -2.93
N THR A 92 14.48 15.04 -2.17
CA THR A 92 14.35 13.68 -1.63
C THR A 92 13.07 13.53 -0.83
N ARG A 93 12.79 14.44 0.11
CA ARG A 93 11.60 14.39 0.97
C ARG A 93 10.31 14.42 0.16
N SER A 94 10.22 15.31 -0.83
CA SER A 94 9.03 15.44 -1.65
C SER A 94 8.78 14.19 -2.50
N ILE A 95 9.84 13.62 -3.08
CA ILE A 95 9.74 12.43 -3.94
C ILE A 95 9.41 11.19 -3.11
N VAL A 96 10.12 10.97 -2.00
CA VAL A 96 9.84 9.85 -1.09
C VAL A 96 8.41 9.96 -0.55
N ALA A 97 7.93 11.15 -0.19
CA ALA A 97 6.55 11.34 0.29
C ALA A 97 5.50 10.85 -0.72
N VAL A 98 5.71 11.10 -2.02
CA VAL A 98 4.82 10.59 -3.07
C VAL A 98 4.88 9.06 -3.14
N TYR A 99 6.08 8.48 -3.22
CA TYR A 99 6.25 7.04 -3.31
C TYR A 99 5.67 6.32 -2.10
N SER A 100 6.06 6.71 -0.89
CA SER A 100 5.64 6.06 0.35
C SER A 100 4.13 6.22 0.60
N THR A 101 3.53 7.35 0.23
CA THR A 101 2.07 7.52 0.33
C THR A 101 1.32 6.59 -0.65
N CYS A 102 1.76 6.51 -1.91
CA CYS A 102 1.15 5.59 -2.88
C CYS A 102 1.30 4.14 -2.43
N MET A 103 2.49 3.77 -1.96
CA MET A 103 2.80 2.45 -1.41
C MET A 103 1.92 2.10 -0.21
N LEU A 104 1.79 3.01 0.76
CA LEU A 104 0.95 2.84 1.94
C LEU A 104 -0.51 2.56 1.57
N VAL A 105 -1.07 3.35 0.65
CA VAL A 105 -2.46 3.18 0.19
C VAL A 105 -2.66 1.84 -0.48
N VAL A 106 -1.78 1.47 -1.43
CA VAL A 106 -1.91 0.22 -2.17
C VAL A 106 -1.69 -0.99 -1.26
N LEU A 107 -0.69 -0.96 -0.38
CA LEU A 107 -0.39 -2.04 0.54
C LEU A 107 -1.54 -2.27 1.52
N LEU A 108 -2.08 -1.22 2.14
CA LEU A 108 -3.23 -1.33 3.05
C LEU A 108 -4.48 -1.84 2.32
N ARG A 109 -4.71 -1.41 1.07
CA ARG A 109 -5.82 -1.95 0.25
C ARG A 109 -5.64 -3.44 0.01
N VAL A 110 -4.44 -3.89 -0.34
CA VAL A 110 -4.17 -5.32 -0.56
C VAL A 110 -4.36 -6.09 0.74
N GLN A 111 -3.71 -5.65 1.83
CA GLN A 111 -3.78 -6.33 3.13
C GLN A 111 -5.20 -6.42 3.67
N LEU A 112 -5.94 -5.31 3.70
CA LEU A 112 -7.30 -5.30 4.25
C LEU A 112 -8.29 -6.07 3.38
N ASN A 113 -8.14 -6.08 2.06
CA ASN A 113 -9.03 -6.89 1.20
C ASN A 113 -8.73 -8.39 1.31
N ILE A 114 -7.46 -8.79 1.44
CA ILE A 114 -7.09 -10.20 1.66
C ILE A 114 -7.65 -10.67 3.00
N ILE A 115 -7.34 -9.97 4.10
CA ILE A 115 -7.79 -10.39 5.43
C ILE A 115 -9.31 -10.29 5.57
N GLY A 116 -9.94 -9.27 4.99
CA GLY A 116 -11.40 -9.15 4.92
C GLY A 116 -12.04 -10.31 4.17
N GLY A 117 -11.40 -10.82 3.11
CA GLY A 117 -11.83 -12.03 2.41
C GLY A 117 -11.84 -13.27 3.32
N TYR A 118 -10.77 -13.49 4.08
CA TYR A 118 -10.69 -14.59 5.05
C TYR A 118 -11.74 -14.46 6.15
N ILE A 119 -11.92 -13.27 6.72
CA ILE A 119 -12.96 -13.00 7.74
C ILE A 119 -14.36 -13.26 7.19
N TYR A 120 -14.63 -12.89 5.94
CA TYR A 120 -15.91 -13.18 5.29
C TYR A 120 -16.15 -14.68 5.13
N LEU A 121 -15.13 -15.45 4.75
CA LEU A 121 -15.21 -16.91 4.64
C LEU A 121 -15.42 -17.57 6.00
N ASP A 122 -14.71 -17.14 7.04
CA ASP A 122 -14.87 -17.65 8.41
C ASP A 122 -16.30 -17.41 8.91
N ASN A 123 -16.84 -16.19 8.72
CA ASN A 123 -18.22 -15.86 9.07
C ASN A 123 -19.26 -16.70 8.29
N ALA A 124 -18.97 -17.05 7.04
CA ALA A 124 -19.85 -17.90 6.23
C ALA A 124 -19.74 -19.39 6.60
N ALA A 125 -18.56 -19.85 7.02
CA ALA A 125 -18.28 -21.23 7.41
C ALA A 125 -18.81 -21.56 8.82
N LEU A 126 -18.79 -20.60 9.75
CA LEU A 126 -19.42 -20.70 11.07
C LEU A 126 -20.93 -21.03 10.98
N CYS A 127 -21.60 -20.55 9.92
CA CYS A 127 -23.00 -20.89 9.67
C CYS A 127 -23.21 -22.32 9.14
N LYS A 128 -22.16 -23.02 8.67
CA LYS A 128 -22.28 -24.25 7.87
C LYS A 128 -21.77 -25.52 8.52
N ASN A 129 -20.83 -25.46 9.48
CA ASN A 129 -20.42 -26.52 10.42
C ASN A 129 -19.11 -26.05 11.06
N GLY A 130 -18.99 -26.02 12.40
CA GLY A 130 -17.89 -25.41 13.16
C GLY A 130 -16.46 -25.82 12.79
N THR A 131 -15.96 -25.27 11.70
CA THR A 131 -14.55 -25.32 11.27
C THR A 131 -13.71 -24.33 12.07
N THR A 132 -12.45 -24.66 12.29
CA THR A 132 -11.47 -23.73 12.83
C THR A 132 -11.36 -22.49 11.94
N PRO A 133 -11.36 -21.27 12.50
CA PRO A 133 -11.23 -20.05 11.71
C PRO A 133 -9.89 -20.00 10.99
N LEU A 134 -9.91 -19.59 9.72
CA LEU A 134 -8.72 -19.43 8.87
C LEU A 134 -7.90 -18.19 9.27
N ALA A 135 -8.56 -17.13 9.73
CA ALA A 135 -7.91 -15.89 10.16
C ALA A 135 -8.32 -15.54 11.61
N PRO A 136 -7.81 -16.26 12.62
CA PRO A 136 -8.01 -15.87 14.01
C PRO A 136 -7.34 -14.51 14.31
N PRO A 137 -7.74 -13.81 15.38
CA PRO A 137 -7.25 -12.46 15.68
C PRO A 137 -5.71 -12.33 15.71
N GLU A 138 -5.02 -13.38 16.17
CA GLU A 138 -3.55 -13.42 16.22
C GLU A 138 -2.94 -13.36 14.82
N VAL A 139 -3.48 -14.13 13.87
CA VAL A 139 -3.04 -14.14 12.46
C VAL A 139 -3.36 -12.80 11.80
N GLN A 140 -4.53 -12.23 12.08
CA GLN A 140 -4.89 -10.89 11.57
C GLN A 140 -3.88 -9.84 12.03
N GLN A 141 -3.54 -9.84 13.33
CA GLN A 141 -2.59 -8.88 13.89
C GLN A 141 -1.19 -9.06 13.31
N GLN A 142 -0.69 -10.30 13.21
CA GLN A 142 0.64 -10.58 12.67
C GLN A 142 0.74 -10.22 11.18
N TYR A 143 -0.31 -10.48 10.39
CA TYR A 143 -0.33 -10.11 8.99
C TYR A 143 -0.37 -8.58 8.78
N LEU A 144 -1.18 -7.88 9.58
CA LEU A 144 -1.28 -6.42 9.49
C LEU A 144 -0.03 -5.72 10.04
N SER A 145 0.74 -6.34 10.95
CA SER A 145 1.98 -5.75 11.46
C SER A 145 3.08 -5.66 10.40
N SER A 146 2.99 -6.38 9.28
CA SER A 146 3.94 -6.25 8.16
C SER A 146 4.02 -4.82 7.59
N ILE A 147 3.01 -3.98 7.83
CA ILE A 147 3.05 -2.55 7.47
C ILE A 147 4.20 -1.78 8.13
N GLN A 148 4.71 -2.30 9.25
CA GLN A 148 5.83 -1.71 9.99
C GLN A 148 7.12 -1.71 9.16
N HIS A 149 7.30 -2.66 8.23
CA HIS A 149 8.46 -2.68 7.33
C HIS A 149 8.46 -1.45 6.42
N LEU A 150 7.33 -1.15 5.77
CA LEU A 150 7.17 0.04 4.94
C LEU A 150 7.38 1.34 5.74
N LEU A 151 7.02 1.37 7.02
CA LEU A 151 7.18 2.54 7.89
C LEU A 151 8.55 2.60 8.62
N GLY A 152 9.39 1.57 8.45
CA GLY A 152 10.67 1.40 9.13
C GLY A 152 11.81 1.23 8.13
N ASP A 153 12.34 0.01 8.04
CA ASP A 153 13.53 -0.31 7.24
C ASP A 153 13.29 -0.04 5.74
N GLY A 154 12.13 -0.43 5.22
CA GLY A 154 11.75 -0.18 3.82
C GLY A 154 11.68 1.32 3.47
N LEU A 155 11.21 2.16 4.40
CA LEU A 155 11.23 3.62 4.21
C LEU A 155 12.66 4.16 4.18
N THR A 156 13.50 3.67 5.07
CA THR A 156 14.90 4.12 5.23
C THR A 156 15.73 3.78 4.00
N GLU A 157 15.51 2.58 3.45
CA GLU A 157 16.14 2.16 2.20
C GLU A 157 15.61 2.96 1.01
N LEU A 158 14.30 3.17 0.91
CA LEU A 158 13.70 4.02 -0.13
C LEU A 158 14.27 5.45 -0.08
N ILE A 159 14.42 6.03 1.12
CA ILE A 159 15.06 7.34 1.30
C ILE A 159 16.49 7.31 0.77
N THR A 160 17.26 6.26 1.08
CA THR A 160 18.65 6.13 0.65
C THR A 160 18.78 6.09 -0.87
N ILE A 161 17.99 5.25 -1.53
CA ILE A 161 18.00 5.11 -3.00
C ILE A 161 17.51 6.39 -3.69
N VAL A 162 16.43 6.99 -3.21
CA VAL A 162 15.94 8.26 -3.76
C VAL A 162 16.96 9.38 -3.55
N LYS A 163 17.62 9.46 -2.38
CA LYS A 163 18.66 10.45 -2.10
C LYS A 163 19.84 10.32 -3.07
N GLN A 164 20.28 9.09 -3.34
CA GLN A 164 21.34 8.83 -4.33
C GLN A 164 20.92 9.27 -5.75
N ALA A 165 19.69 8.95 -6.15
CA ALA A 165 19.16 9.37 -7.45
C ALA A 165 19.02 10.90 -7.57
N VAL A 166 18.51 11.57 -6.54
CA VAL A 166 18.44 13.03 -6.47
C VAL A 166 19.84 13.65 -6.54
N HIS A 167 20.81 13.11 -5.82
CA HIS A 167 22.19 13.58 -5.87
C HIS A 167 22.80 13.42 -7.27
N LYS A 168 22.55 12.28 -7.95
CA LYS A 168 23.02 12.04 -9.33
C LYS A 168 22.43 13.05 -10.34
N VAL A 169 21.19 13.47 -10.15
CA VAL A 169 20.47 14.35 -11.09
C VAL A 169 20.65 15.84 -10.78
N PHE A 170 20.61 16.23 -9.51
CA PHE A 170 20.67 17.62 -9.05
C PHE A 170 22.02 18.04 -8.47
N GLY A 171 22.94 17.11 -8.20
CA GLY A 171 24.24 17.42 -7.57
C GLY A 171 25.06 18.42 -8.36
N SER A 172 25.10 18.28 -9.69
CA SER A 172 25.84 19.20 -10.57
C SER A 172 25.08 20.48 -10.94
N ILE A 173 23.81 20.61 -10.55
CA ILE A 173 22.99 21.78 -10.89
C ILE A 173 23.26 22.88 -9.88
N SER A 174 23.77 24.03 -10.34
CA SER A 174 24.01 25.20 -9.49
C SER A 174 22.71 25.72 -8.88
N LEU A 175 22.76 26.17 -7.63
CA LEU A 175 21.65 26.86 -6.96
C LEU A 175 21.17 28.14 -7.68
N LYS A 176 22.00 28.72 -8.56
CA LYS A 176 21.63 29.91 -9.35
C LYS A 176 20.93 29.57 -10.67
N HIS A 177 20.91 28.30 -11.05
CA HIS A 177 20.32 27.88 -12.31
C HIS A 177 18.79 27.98 -12.23
N THR A 178 18.20 28.70 -13.16
CA THR A 178 16.75 28.82 -13.29
C THR A 178 16.21 27.62 -14.07
N LEU A 179 15.34 26.83 -13.45
CA LEU A 179 14.69 25.68 -14.08
C LEU A 179 13.27 26.06 -14.52
N SER A 180 12.93 25.76 -15.77
CA SER A 180 11.55 25.76 -16.24
C SER A 180 10.77 24.57 -15.67
N LEU A 181 9.44 24.64 -15.73
CA LEU A 181 8.58 23.54 -15.30
C LEU A 181 8.84 22.25 -16.09
N LEU A 182 9.09 22.36 -17.40
CA LEU A 182 9.37 21.22 -18.27
C LEU A 182 10.71 20.55 -17.91
N GLU A 183 11.74 21.35 -17.64
CA GLU A 183 13.03 20.81 -17.18
C GLU A 183 12.90 20.13 -15.82
N LEU A 184 12.14 20.74 -14.90
CA LEU A 184 11.88 20.13 -13.60
C LEU A 184 11.16 18.78 -13.74
N GLU A 185 10.12 18.71 -14.58
CA GLU A 185 9.41 17.47 -14.89
C GLU A 185 10.37 16.42 -15.47
N GLN A 186 11.27 16.81 -16.38
CA GLN A 186 12.26 15.91 -16.96
C GLN A 186 13.23 15.39 -15.90
N LYS A 187 13.72 16.24 -14.99
CA LYS A 187 14.57 15.82 -13.87
C LYS A 187 13.85 14.85 -12.94
N LEU A 188 12.56 15.09 -12.65
CA LEU A 188 11.75 14.13 -11.88
C LEU A 188 11.62 12.79 -12.62
N LYS A 189 11.38 12.78 -13.94
CA LYS A 189 11.36 11.55 -14.74
C LYS A 189 12.69 10.81 -14.70
N ASP A 190 13.82 11.51 -14.72
CA ASP A 190 15.14 10.90 -14.67
C ASP A 190 15.41 10.27 -13.29
N ILE A 191 14.99 10.94 -12.21
CA ILE A 191 15.03 10.36 -10.85
C ILE A 191 14.16 9.10 -10.78
N ARG A 192 12.93 9.16 -11.27
CA ARG A 192 12.02 8.00 -11.29
C ARG A 192 12.64 6.82 -12.04
N LYS A 193 13.25 7.05 -13.21
CA LYS A 193 13.94 5.99 -13.96
C LYS A 193 15.08 5.35 -13.15
N ALA A 194 15.83 6.14 -12.38
CA ALA A 194 16.92 5.63 -11.56
C ALA A 194 16.44 4.85 -10.32
N VAL A 195 15.26 5.19 -9.78
CA VAL A 195 14.65 4.49 -8.64
C VAL A 195 13.92 3.22 -9.08
N GLU A 196 13.22 3.26 -10.22
CA GLU A 196 12.35 2.17 -10.69
C GLU A 196 13.09 1.11 -11.53
N ARG A 197 14.32 1.37 -11.99
CA ARG A 197 15.12 0.42 -12.78
C ARG A 197 16.31 -0.09 -11.96
N LYS A 198 16.49 -1.41 -11.91
CA LYS A 198 17.73 -2.03 -11.43
C LYS A 198 18.73 -2.05 -12.59
N ASP A 199 19.94 -1.56 -12.36
CA ASP A 199 21.05 -1.60 -13.35
C ASP A 199 21.62 -3.02 -13.56
N SER A 200 21.17 -4.02 -12.79
CA SER A 200 21.70 -5.39 -12.89
C SER A 200 20.96 -6.24 -13.93
N GLU A 201 21.74 -6.78 -14.87
CA GLU A 201 21.41 -7.83 -15.86
C GLU A 201 20.95 -9.18 -15.24
N GLN A 202 20.56 -9.19 -13.96
CA GLN A 202 20.08 -10.37 -13.25
C GLN A 202 18.59 -10.22 -12.93
N THR A 203 17.85 -11.03 -13.66
CA THR A 203 16.41 -11.27 -13.72
C THR A 203 15.80 -11.53 -12.33
N ALA A 204 15.50 -10.48 -11.56
CA ALA A 204 14.51 -10.59 -10.51
C ALA A 204 13.10 -10.48 -11.15
N PRO A 205 12.19 -11.45 -10.96
CA PRO A 205 10.87 -11.44 -11.61
C PRO A 205 9.92 -10.36 -11.06
N TYR A 206 10.32 -9.60 -10.04
CA TYR A 206 9.48 -8.62 -9.35
C TYR A 206 10.08 -7.20 -9.41
N SER A 207 9.18 -6.20 -9.36
CA SER A 207 9.56 -4.79 -9.33
C SER A 207 10.44 -4.47 -8.13
N PRO A 208 11.50 -3.66 -8.24
CA PRO A 208 12.33 -3.26 -7.10
C PRO A 208 11.53 -2.56 -6.01
N LEU A 209 10.36 -2.01 -6.35
CA LEU A 209 9.48 -1.33 -5.40
C LEU A 209 8.85 -2.28 -4.37
N CYS A 210 8.74 -3.59 -4.63
CA CYS A 210 8.14 -4.52 -3.68
C CYS A 210 9.02 -4.75 -2.43
N HIS A 211 10.33 -4.61 -2.58
CA HIS A 211 11.30 -4.76 -1.49
C HIS A 211 11.09 -3.71 -0.38
N TYR A 212 10.60 -2.53 -0.73
CA TYR A 212 10.27 -1.49 0.24
C TYR A 212 8.93 -1.76 0.96
N LEU A 213 8.06 -2.61 0.40
CA LEU A 213 6.72 -2.90 0.94
C LEU A 213 6.73 -4.05 1.93
N MET A 214 7.53 -5.08 1.66
CA MET A 214 7.61 -6.29 2.47
C MET A 214 9.08 -6.70 2.61
N PRO A 215 9.49 -7.26 3.77
CA PRO A 215 10.81 -7.82 3.91
C PRO A 215 10.98 -8.97 2.91
N ASP A 216 12.22 -9.17 2.45
CA ASP A 216 12.53 -10.37 1.68
C ASP A 216 12.20 -11.59 2.54
N GLU A 217 11.66 -12.64 1.92
CA GLU A 217 11.44 -13.90 2.63
C GLU A 217 12.82 -14.40 3.11
N GLU A 218 13.11 -14.21 4.40
CA GLU A 218 14.17 -14.96 5.07
C GLU A 218 13.85 -16.43 4.80
N ASN A 219 14.65 -17.07 3.96
CA ASN A 219 14.53 -18.49 3.68
C ASN A 219 14.74 -19.21 5.02
N PRO A 220 13.68 -19.71 5.70
CA PRO A 220 13.85 -20.27 7.05
C PRO A 220 14.64 -21.59 7.02
N LEU A 221 15.04 -22.04 5.83
CA LEU A 221 15.94 -23.16 5.56
C LEU A 221 17.44 -22.80 5.60
N ALA A 222 17.81 -21.52 5.78
CA ALA A 222 19.21 -21.13 5.97
C ALA A 222 19.66 -21.23 7.45
N ALA A 223 18.73 -21.45 8.38
CA ALA A 223 18.97 -21.56 9.82
C ALA A 223 18.72 -22.99 10.38
N GLN A 224 18.77 -24.02 9.54
CA GLN A 224 18.77 -25.44 9.95
C GLN A 224 19.97 -26.18 9.38
#